data_AF-A0A401TQT9-F1
#
_entry.id   AF-A0A401TQT9-F1
#
_cell.length_a   1.000
_cell.length_b   1.000
_cell.length_c   1.000
_cell.angle_alpha   90.00
_cell.angle_beta   90.00
_cell.angle_gamma   90.00
#
_symmetry.space_group_name_H-M   'P 1'
#
loop_
_entity.id
_entity.type
_entity.pdbx_description
1 polymer ?
#
loop_
_entity_poly.entity_id
_entity_poly.type
_entity_poly.pdbx_seq_one_letter_code
_entity_poly.pdbx_strand_id
1 'polypeptide(L)'
;MLALLGLLLALVLSGLLVRSWCPFLGDDVRVFYRAVRLAVLTWRYSRRQPPVTLLDVFLQRVQQQPDKALVLFQGRPFTYSELDRHSNQLARVLQRRATLQQGDCVAILLSNQPLFISVWLALAKLGCPVSFLNFNIRARSLLHCLQCCAPRLLIVGE
;
A
#
# COMPACT_ATOMS: atom_id res chain seq x y z
N MET A 1 49.01 -27.60 12.33
CA MET A 1 48.69 -27.37 10.90
C MET A 1 47.66 -28.37 10.37
N LEU A 2 47.85 -29.69 10.53
CA LEU A 2 46.92 -30.73 10.03
C LEU A 2 45.52 -30.68 10.68
N ALA A 3 45.42 -30.43 11.99
CA ALA A 3 44.14 -30.33 12.69
C ALA A 3 43.26 -29.17 12.19
N LEU A 4 43.89 -28.03 11.86
CA LEU A 4 43.22 -26.86 11.28
C LEU A 4 42.68 -27.15 9.88
N LEU A 5 43.44 -27.88 9.07
CA LEU A 5 43.04 -28.32 7.73
C LEU A 5 41.85 -29.30 7.77
N GLY A 6 41.87 -30.27 8.69
CA GLY A 6 40.76 -31.21 8.87
C GLY A 6 39.45 -30.52 9.31
N LEU A 7 39.56 -29.54 10.20
CA LEU A 7 38.40 -28.79 10.71
C LEU A 7 37.78 -27.90 9.62
N LEU A 8 38.62 -27.28 8.78
CA LEU A 8 38.18 -26.55 7.58
C LEU A 8 37.47 -27.47 6.57
N LEU A 9 38.01 -28.65 6.30
CA LEU A 9 37.42 -29.62 5.37
C LEU A 9 36.04 -30.09 5.86
N ALA A 10 35.89 -30.37 7.15
CA ALA A 10 34.61 -30.75 7.76
C ALA A 10 33.56 -29.62 7.66
N LEU A 11 33.97 -28.37 7.83
CA LEU A 11 33.11 -27.18 7.66
C LEU A 11 32.63 -27.01 6.21
N VAL A 12 33.52 -27.22 5.24
CA VAL A 12 33.18 -27.15 3.82
C VAL A 12 32.24 -28.29 3.41
N LEU A 13 32.54 -29.53 3.81
CA LEU A 13 31.72 -30.70 3.51
C LEU A 13 30.33 -30.59 4.17
N SER A 14 30.26 -30.14 5.42
CA SER A 14 28.97 -29.90 6.08
C SER A 14 28.16 -28.78 5.40
N GLY A 15 28.79 -27.71 4.94
CA GLY A 15 28.14 -26.67 4.14
C GLY A 15 27.57 -27.20 2.82
N LEU A 16 28.31 -28.07 2.13
CA LEU A 16 27.86 -28.72 0.88
C LEU A 16 26.71 -29.70 1.13
N LEU A 17 26.75 -30.45 2.24
CA LEU A 17 25.73 -31.42 2.62
C LEU A 17 24.42 -30.72 3.03
N VAL A 18 24.52 -29.61 3.77
CA VAL A 18 23.36 -28.75 4.07
C VAL A 18 22.77 -28.17 2.79
N ARG A 19 23.61 -27.76 1.84
CA ARG A 19 23.15 -27.20 0.55
C ARG A 19 22.51 -28.26 -0.35
N SER A 20 22.92 -29.52 -0.28
CA SER A 20 22.32 -30.61 -1.07
C SER A 20 21.03 -31.13 -0.46
N TRP A 21 20.92 -31.19 0.87
CA TRP A 21 19.70 -31.62 1.57
C TRP A 21 18.66 -30.50 1.69
N CYS A 22 19.10 -29.25 1.85
CA CYS A 22 18.24 -28.07 2.00
C CYS A 22 18.70 -26.91 1.09
N PRO A 23 18.50 -27.02 -0.23
CA PRO A 23 19.01 -26.04 -1.19
C PRO A 23 18.46 -24.60 -0.98
N PHE A 24 17.27 -24.47 -0.38
CA PHE A 24 16.60 -23.19 -0.17
C PHE A 24 16.75 -22.58 1.23
N LEU A 25 17.47 -23.25 2.16
CA LEU A 25 17.54 -22.83 3.57
C LEU A 25 17.94 -21.35 3.74
N GLY A 26 18.87 -20.85 2.91
CA GLY A 26 19.28 -19.45 2.94
C GLY A 26 18.20 -18.47 2.51
N ASP A 27 17.41 -18.84 1.50
CA ASP A 27 16.27 -18.04 1.04
C ASP A 27 15.13 -18.10 2.06
N ASP A 28 14.88 -19.26 2.66
CA ASP A 28 13.89 -19.45 3.72
C ASP A 28 14.23 -18.59 4.95
N VAL A 29 15.49 -18.62 5.41
CA VAL A 29 15.96 -17.76 6.51
C VAL A 29 15.80 -16.28 6.16
N ARG A 30 16.06 -15.89 4.91
CA ARG A 30 15.92 -14.50 4.47
C ARG A 30 14.46 -14.06 4.43
N VAL A 31 13.57 -14.89 3.92
CA VAL A 31 12.12 -14.64 3.89
C VAL A 31 11.58 -14.59 5.32
N PHE A 32 11.96 -15.54 6.17
CA PHE A 32 11.58 -15.58 7.57
C PHE A 32 12.04 -14.32 8.31
N TYR A 33 13.31 -13.94 8.18
CA TYR A 33 13.83 -12.70 8.76
C TYR A 33 13.06 -11.47 8.27
N ARG A 34 12.76 -11.38 6.97
CA ARG A 34 11.95 -10.29 6.41
C ARG A 34 10.53 -10.29 6.99
N ALA A 35 9.89 -11.45 7.10
CA ALA A 35 8.56 -11.60 7.66
C ALA A 35 8.52 -11.17 9.13
N VAL A 36 9.46 -11.65 9.95
CA VAL A 36 9.59 -11.26 11.37
C VAL A 36 9.85 -9.75 11.49
N ARG A 37 10.78 -9.20 10.69
CA ARG A 37 11.07 -7.77 10.70
C ARG A 37 9.84 -6.94 10.33
N LEU A 38 9.13 -7.32 9.27
CA LEU A 38 7.91 -6.63 8.84
C LEU A 38 6.82 -6.74 9.92
N ALA A 39 6.61 -7.92 10.50
CA ALA A 39 5.64 -8.15 11.57
C ALA A 39 5.93 -7.27 12.80
N VAL A 40 7.19 -7.16 13.21
CA VAL A 40 7.61 -6.29 14.32
C VAL A 40 7.38 -4.81 13.97
N LEU A 41 7.70 -4.39 12.75
CA LEU A 41 7.48 -3.01 12.31
C LEU A 41 5.97 -2.68 12.27
N THR A 42 5.15 -3.52 11.64
CA THR A 42 3.70 -3.33 11.60
C THR A 42 3.10 -3.31 12.99
N TRP A 43 3.53 -4.23 13.86
CA TRP A 43 3.08 -4.26 15.26
C TRP A 43 3.44 -2.96 16.02
N ARG A 44 4.66 -2.43 15.82
CA ARG A 44 5.07 -1.14 16.40
C ARG A 44 4.23 0.03 15.89
N TYR A 45 3.93 0.06 14.59
CA TYR A 45 3.09 1.11 14.00
C TYR A 45 1.64 1.03 14.48
N SER A 46 1.06 -0.17 14.55
CA SER A 46 -0.31 -0.40 15.01
C SER A 46 -0.51 -0.13 16.50
N ARG A 47 0.55 -0.21 17.32
CA ARG A 47 0.49 0.10 18.76
C ARG A 47 0.61 1.59 19.09
N ARG A 48 0.93 2.45 18.11
CA ARG A 48 0.89 3.90 18.35
C ARG A 48 -0.54 4.34 18.57
N GLN A 49 -0.72 5.33 19.46
CA GLN A 49 -2.01 5.96 19.69
C GLN A 49 -1.87 7.47 19.42
N PRO A 50 -2.53 8.00 18.37
CA PRO A 50 -3.32 7.29 17.35
C PRO A 50 -2.45 6.38 16.44
N PRO A 51 -3.04 5.36 15.77
CA PRO A 51 -2.30 4.54 14.82
C PRO A 51 -1.86 5.38 13.62
N VAL A 52 -0.66 5.11 13.11
CA VAL A 52 -0.15 5.81 11.92
C VAL A 52 -0.83 5.23 10.68
N THR A 53 -1.49 6.08 9.91
CA THR A 53 -2.20 5.73 8.68
C THR A 53 -1.34 5.97 7.44
N LEU A 54 -1.78 5.42 6.31
CA LEU A 54 -1.17 5.72 5.01
C LEU A 54 -1.24 7.22 4.68
N LEU A 55 -2.32 7.89 5.10
CA LEU A 55 -2.47 9.33 4.92
C LEU A 55 -1.41 10.10 5.72
N ASP A 56 -1.12 9.71 6.96
CA ASP A 56 -0.10 10.37 7.79
C ASP A 56 1.28 10.27 7.14
N VAL A 57 1.63 9.09 6.64
CA VAL A 57 2.90 8.88 5.92
C VAL A 57 2.95 9.72 4.66
N PHE A 58 1.85 9.80 3.90
CA PHE A 58 1.77 10.66 2.71
C PHE A 58 1.97 12.14 3.07
N LEU A 59 1.24 12.66 4.06
CA LEU A 59 1.34 14.06 4.48
C LEU A 59 2.73 14.40 5.03
N GLN A 60 3.36 13.47 5.76
CA GLN A 60 4.74 13.63 6.18
C GLN A 60 5.69 13.77 4.98
N ARG A 61 5.48 13.00 3.91
CA ARG A 61 6.27 13.11 2.67
C ARG A 61 5.99 14.40 1.91
N VAL A 62 4.75 14.88 1.90
CA VAL A 62 4.39 16.20 1.33
C VAL A 62 5.19 17.31 2.01
N GLN A 63 5.34 17.26 3.33
CA GLN A 63 6.13 18.24 4.07
C GLN A 63 7.64 18.11 3.83
N GLN A 64 8.16 16.89 3.79
CA GLN A 64 9.60 16.64 3.69
C GLN A 64 10.15 16.77 2.26
N GLN A 65 9.37 16.38 1.26
CA GLN A 65 9.79 16.24 -0.14
C GLN A 65 8.65 16.67 -1.10
N PRO A 66 8.17 17.93 -1.01
CA PRO A 66 6.98 18.40 -1.73
C PRO A 66 7.10 18.24 -3.26
N ASP A 67 8.28 18.52 -3.81
CA ASP A 67 8.53 18.56 -5.26
C ASP A 67 8.94 17.19 -5.83
N LYS A 68 9.05 16.17 -4.98
CA LYS A 68 9.40 14.82 -5.43
C LYS A 68 8.22 14.22 -6.19
N ALA A 69 8.49 13.64 -7.35
CA ALA A 69 7.51 12.87 -8.10
C ALA A 69 7.03 11.65 -7.29
N LEU A 70 5.72 11.50 -7.14
CA LEU A 70 5.07 10.33 -6.55
C LEU A 70 4.49 9.41 -7.62
N VAL A 71 3.85 10.00 -8.65
CA VAL A 71 3.26 9.26 -9.77
C VAL A 71 3.84 9.78 -11.07
N LEU A 72 4.24 8.90 -11.97
CA LEU A 72 4.57 9.24 -13.35
C LEU A 72 3.43 8.73 -14.24
N PHE A 73 2.80 9.62 -14.99
CA PHE A 73 1.68 9.26 -15.87
C PHE A 73 1.81 9.98 -17.21
N GLN A 74 1.83 9.20 -18.30
CA GLN A 74 1.96 9.71 -19.67
C GLN A 74 3.14 10.69 -19.84
N GLY A 75 4.29 10.37 -19.25
CA GLY A 75 5.50 11.21 -19.30
C GLY A 75 5.47 12.43 -18.38
N ARG A 76 4.35 12.72 -17.72
CA ARG A 76 4.23 13.81 -16.74
C ARG A 76 4.44 13.30 -15.31
N PRO A 77 5.37 13.88 -14.54
CA PRO A 77 5.44 13.64 -13.11
C PRO A 77 4.34 14.41 -12.37
N PHE A 78 3.73 13.76 -11.39
CA PHE A 78 2.84 14.35 -10.41
C PHE A 78 3.54 14.30 -9.05
N THR A 79 3.79 15.47 -8.48
CA THR A 79 4.52 15.58 -7.21
C THR A 79 3.64 15.28 -6.01
N TYR A 80 4.26 15.08 -4.85
CA TYR A 80 3.53 14.97 -3.57
C TYR A 80 2.64 16.19 -3.33
N SER A 81 3.16 17.41 -3.53
CA SER A 81 2.42 18.64 -3.28
C SER A 81 1.25 18.86 -4.25
N GLU A 82 1.39 18.46 -5.52
CA GLU A 82 0.31 18.51 -6.50
C GLU A 82 -0.83 17.56 -6.15
N LEU A 83 -0.52 16.30 -5.83
CA LEU A 83 -1.54 15.30 -5.44
C LEU A 83 -2.21 15.66 -4.12
N ASP A 84 -1.48 16.26 -3.17
CA ASP A 84 -2.06 16.76 -1.92
C ASP A 84 -3.06 17.89 -2.19
N ARG A 85 -2.70 18.85 -3.05
CA ARG A 85 -3.58 19.95 -3.45
C ARG A 85 -4.85 19.44 -4.13
N HIS A 86 -4.73 18.53 -5.10
CA HIS A 86 -5.89 17.95 -5.79
C HIS A 86 -6.80 17.17 -4.84
N SER A 87 -6.22 16.31 -3.98
CA SER A 87 -7.00 15.57 -3.00
C SER A 87 -7.67 16.47 -1.96
N ASN A 88 -7.05 17.58 -1.55
CA ASN A 88 -7.68 18.59 -0.68
C ASN A 88 -8.89 19.26 -1.35
N GLN A 89 -8.79 19.60 -2.64
CA GLN A 89 -9.90 20.18 -3.40
C GLN A 89 -11.05 19.17 -3.53
N LEU A 90 -10.75 17.93 -3.89
CA LEU A 90 -11.74 16.86 -4.00
C LEU A 90 -12.43 16.57 -2.67
N ALA A 91 -11.67 16.51 -1.56
CA ALA A 91 -12.23 16.27 -0.23
C ALA A 91 -13.27 17.35 0.13
N ARG A 92 -12.96 18.63 -0.14
CA ARG A 92 -13.89 19.75 0.09
C ARG A 92 -15.14 19.65 -0.78
N VAL A 93 -15.01 19.25 -2.04
CA VAL A 93 -16.16 19.07 -2.95
C VAL A 93 -17.04 17.92 -2.46
N LEU A 94 -16.45 16.78 -2.14
CA LEU A 94 -17.15 15.60 -1.64
C LEU A 94 -17.86 15.88 -0.32
N GLN A 95 -17.21 16.58 0.61
CA GLN A 95 -17.81 16.97 1.88
C GLN A 95 -19.05 17.87 1.68
N ARG A 96 -18.97 18.83 0.75
CA ARG A 96 -20.08 19.76 0.47
C ARG A 96 -21.23 19.13 -0.31
N ARG A 97 -20.92 18.24 -1.27
CA ARG A 97 -21.92 17.74 -2.23
C ARG A 97 -22.50 16.38 -1.87
N ALA A 98 -21.74 15.51 -1.21
CA ALA A 98 -22.13 14.12 -0.96
C ALA A 98 -22.48 13.85 0.51
N THR A 99 -22.34 14.85 1.40
CA THR A 99 -22.68 14.76 2.84
C THR A 99 -22.07 13.50 3.49
N LEU A 100 -20.83 13.19 3.12
CA LEU A 100 -20.10 12.04 3.66
C LEU A 100 -19.71 12.30 5.11
N GLN A 101 -19.84 11.26 5.92
CA GLN A 101 -19.40 11.19 7.30
C GLN A 101 -18.22 10.22 7.42
N GLN A 102 -17.42 10.40 8.47
CA GLN A 102 -16.37 9.45 8.79
C GLN A 102 -16.96 8.04 8.97
N GLY A 103 -16.30 7.04 8.36
CA GLY A 103 -16.78 5.65 8.36
C GLY A 103 -17.70 5.28 7.21
N ASP A 104 -18.20 6.25 6.43
CA ASP A 104 -18.99 5.95 5.23
C ASP A 104 -18.15 5.23 4.17
N CYS A 105 -18.63 4.08 3.71
CA CYS A 105 -18.03 3.36 2.59
C CYS A 105 -18.26 4.12 1.28
N VAL A 106 -17.19 4.38 0.53
CA VAL A 106 -17.27 4.97 -0.81
C VAL A 106 -16.62 4.03 -1.81
N ALA A 107 -17.33 3.71 -2.87
CA ALA A 107 -16.80 2.90 -3.97
C ALA A 107 -16.16 3.78 -5.04
N ILE A 108 -14.99 3.36 -5.54
CA ILE A 108 -14.31 4.00 -6.67
C ILE A 108 -14.29 3.03 -7.83
N LEU A 109 -14.82 3.46 -8.98
CA LEU A 109 -14.74 2.80 -10.27
C LEU A 109 -14.08 3.75 -11.27
N LEU A 110 -12.75 3.85 -11.19
CA LEU A 110 -11.92 4.72 -12.02
C LEU A 110 -10.82 3.89 -12.71
N SER A 111 -10.38 4.34 -13.88
CA SER A 111 -9.22 3.75 -14.56
C SER A 111 -7.89 4.11 -13.87
N ASN A 112 -6.80 3.55 -14.40
CA ASN A 112 -5.43 3.78 -13.93
C ASN A 112 -4.91 5.17 -14.33
N GLN A 113 -5.39 6.20 -13.63
CA GLN A 113 -5.00 7.59 -13.84
C GLN A 113 -4.66 8.28 -12.51
N PRO A 114 -3.91 9.41 -12.50
CA PRO A 114 -3.54 10.13 -11.28
C PRO A 114 -4.74 10.58 -10.43
N LEU A 115 -5.89 10.78 -11.09
CA LEU A 115 -7.14 11.11 -10.43
C LEU A 115 -7.57 10.02 -9.43
N PHE A 116 -7.30 8.73 -9.71
CA PHE A 116 -7.60 7.64 -8.78
C PHE A 116 -6.90 7.83 -7.43
N ILE A 117 -5.64 8.26 -7.44
CA ILE A 117 -4.86 8.50 -6.22
C ILE A 117 -5.37 9.74 -5.49
N SER A 118 -5.73 10.80 -6.23
CA SER A 118 -6.27 12.03 -5.64
C SER A 118 -7.66 11.80 -5.00
N VAL A 119 -8.59 11.22 -5.76
CA VAL A 119 -9.50 10.13 -5.36
C VAL A 119 -9.45 9.64 -3.92
N TRP A 120 -8.67 8.57 -3.80
CA TRP A 120 -8.46 7.81 -2.58
C TRP A 120 -7.92 8.68 -1.44
N LEU A 121 -6.95 9.56 -1.69
CA LEU A 121 -6.39 10.45 -0.67
C LEU A 121 -7.44 11.44 -0.15
N ALA A 122 -8.35 11.92 -0.99
CA ALA A 122 -9.44 12.79 -0.59
C ALA A 122 -10.39 12.07 0.38
N LEU A 123 -10.77 10.83 0.06
CA LEU A 123 -11.64 10.01 0.92
C LEU A 123 -10.93 9.62 2.23
N ALA A 124 -9.64 9.31 2.18
CA ALA A 124 -8.84 9.07 3.37
C ALA A 124 -8.82 10.28 4.31
N LYS A 125 -8.71 11.50 3.77
CA LYS A 125 -8.79 12.75 4.54
C LYS A 125 -10.16 12.99 5.18
N LEU A 126 -11.22 12.49 4.57
CA LEU A 126 -12.58 12.50 5.12
C LEU A 126 -12.83 11.34 6.10
N GLY A 127 -11.86 10.43 6.28
CA GLY A 127 -12.02 9.24 7.12
C GLY A 127 -13.02 8.23 6.54
N CYS A 128 -13.24 8.25 5.22
CA CYS A 128 -14.14 7.34 4.52
C CYS A 128 -13.36 6.11 4.02
N PRO A 129 -13.68 4.89 4.46
CA PRO A 129 -13.12 3.67 3.87
C PRO A 129 -13.52 3.55 2.40
N VAL A 130 -12.60 3.02 1.59
CA VAL A 130 -12.75 2.96 0.13
C VAL A 130 -12.88 1.51 -0.35
N SER A 131 -13.90 1.25 -1.15
CA SER A 131 -14.03 0.02 -1.92
C SER A 131 -13.47 0.24 -3.32
N PHE A 132 -12.32 -0.36 -3.62
CA PHE A 132 -11.69 -0.28 -4.93
C PHE A 132 -12.34 -1.27 -5.90
N LEU A 133 -13.11 -0.76 -6.85
CA LEU A 133 -13.74 -1.57 -7.88
C LEU A 133 -12.90 -1.57 -9.14
N ASN A 134 -12.66 -2.75 -9.70
CA ASN A 134 -11.97 -2.87 -10.97
C ASN A 134 -12.86 -2.34 -12.10
N PHE A 135 -12.37 -1.33 -12.81
CA PHE A 135 -13.08 -0.66 -13.91
C PHE A 135 -13.42 -1.56 -15.10
N ASN A 136 -12.82 -2.76 -15.19
CA ASN A 136 -13.14 -3.77 -16.22
C ASN A 136 -14.30 -4.70 -15.86
N ILE A 137 -14.76 -4.71 -14.60
CA ILE A 137 -15.88 -5.57 -14.18
C ILE A 137 -17.19 -5.05 -14.80
N ARG A 138 -18.08 -5.98 -15.18
CA ARG A 138 -19.35 -5.69 -15.86
C ARG A 138 -20.53 -6.40 -15.20
N ALA A 139 -21.73 -5.84 -15.43
CA ALA A 139 -23.02 -6.46 -15.18
C ALA A 139 -23.15 -7.10 -13.77
N ARG A 140 -23.47 -8.39 -13.70
CA ARG A 140 -23.80 -9.11 -12.46
C ARG A 140 -22.67 -9.08 -11.42
N SER A 141 -21.42 -9.19 -11.85
CA SER A 141 -20.27 -9.16 -10.94
C SER A 141 -20.09 -7.79 -10.30
N LEU A 142 -20.30 -6.71 -11.08
CA LEU A 142 -20.24 -5.35 -10.55
C LEU A 142 -21.38 -5.11 -9.55
N LEU A 143 -22.60 -5.54 -9.89
CA LEU A 143 -23.75 -5.47 -8.99
C LEU A 143 -23.49 -6.23 -7.68
N HIS A 144 -22.91 -7.43 -7.77
CA HIS A 144 -22.55 -8.21 -6.58
C HIS A 144 -21.55 -7.46 -5.69
N CYS A 145 -20.50 -6.87 -6.27
CA CYS A 145 -19.54 -6.07 -5.50
C CYS A 145 -20.21 -4.89 -4.79
N LEU A 146 -21.07 -4.15 -5.50
CA LEU A 146 -21.80 -3.00 -4.95
C LEU A 146 -22.78 -3.42 -3.84
N GLN A 147 -23.45 -4.56 -3.99
CA GLN A 147 -24.33 -5.12 -2.97
C GLN A 147 -23.54 -5.54 -1.72
N CYS A 148 -22.36 -6.13 -1.90
CA CYS A 148 -21.50 -6.54 -0.79
C CYS A 148 -20.91 -5.36 -0.01
N CYS A 149 -20.48 -4.30 -0.70
CA CYS A 149 -19.86 -3.14 -0.03
C CYS A 149 -20.86 -2.04 0.39
N ALA A 150 -22.09 -2.08 -0.13
CA ALA A 150 -23.18 -1.14 0.16
C ALA A 150 -22.70 0.33 0.28
N PRO A 151 -22.03 0.87 -0.76
CA PRO A 151 -21.37 2.15 -0.66
C PRO A 151 -22.40 3.28 -0.61
N ARG A 152 -22.14 4.29 0.23
CA ARG A 152 -22.97 5.51 0.29
C ARG A 152 -22.83 6.36 -0.97
N LEU A 153 -21.67 6.29 -1.62
CA LEU A 153 -21.36 7.00 -2.85
C LEU A 153 -20.54 6.10 -3.77
N LEU A 154 -20.85 6.12 -5.06
CA LEU A 154 -20.04 5.53 -6.12
C LEU A 154 -19.44 6.65 -6.97
N ILE A 155 -18.11 6.72 -7.02
CA ILE A 155 -17.37 7.65 -7.88
C ILE A 155 -16.98 6.90 -9.14
N VAL A 156 -17.43 7.42 -10.29
CA VAL A 156 -17.19 6.83 -11.61
C VAL A 156 -16.43 7.83 -12.48
N GLY A 157 -15.55 7.31 -13.32
CA GLY A 157 -14.85 8.09 -14.34
C GLY A 157 -14.04 7.19 -15.25
N GLU A 158 -13.67 7.75 -16.40
CA GLU A 158 -12.88 7.07 -17.43
C GLU A 158 -11.41 6.96 -17.10
#